data_AF-A0A2R6AWX3-F1
#
_entry.id   AF-A0A2R6AWX3-F1
#
_cell.length_a   1.000
_cell.length_b   1.000
_cell.length_c   1.000
_cell.angle_alpha   90.00
_cell.angle_beta   90.00
_cell.angle_gamma   90.00
#
_symmetry.space_group_name_H-M   'P 1'
#
loop_
_entity.id
_entity.type
_entity.pdbx_description
1 polymer ?
#
loop_
_entity_poly.entity_id
_entity_poly.type
_entity_poly.pdbx_seq_one_letter_code
_entity_poly.pdbx_strand_id
1 'polypeptide(L)'
;MPEEKYKIYDLAQPFGPGITYVWPYFPDVKWYRVGYFGQHGLATWMVDNLTFHTSSHIDAPYHDLEDGPTIDKMPLSTYFGEAVILNIPKNELEK
;
A
#
# COMPACT_ATOMS: atom_id res chain seq x y z
N MET A 1 -11.54 7.05 -27.76
CA MET A 1 -10.27 7.14 -27.01
C MET A 1 -9.28 6.24 -27.75
N PRO A 2 -8.01 6.63 -27.93
CA PRO A 2 -7.05 5.77 -28.59
C PRO A 2 -6.98 4.43 -27.85
N GLU A 3 -6.88 3.32 -28.58
CA GLU A 3 -6.72 2.00 -27.97
C GLU A 3 -5.46 2.00 -27.09
N GLU A 4 -5.63 1.72 -25.80
CA GLU A 4 -4.51 1.69 -24.86
C GLU A 4 -3.59 0.51 -25.20
N LYS A 5 -2.34 0.83 -25.56
CA LYS A 5 -1.29 -0.14 -25.93
C LYS A 5 -0.93 -1.10 -24.78
N TYR A 6 -1.34 -0.80 -23.56
CA TYR A 6 -1.05 -1.57 -22.35
C TYR A 6 -2.29 -1.68 -21.48
N LYS A 7 -2.45 -2.82 -20.81
CA LYS A 7 -3.48 -3.01 -19.80
C LYS A 7 -2.86 -2.84 -18.42
N ILE A 8 -3.44 -1.96 -17.61
CA ILE A 8 -3.04 -1.75 -16.22
C ILE A 8 -3.94 -2.62 -15.33
N TYR A 9 -3.33 -3.29 -14.36
CA TYR A 9 -4.02 -4.07 -13.35
C TYR A 9 -3.75 -3.46 -11.98
N ASP A 10 -4.81 -3.24 -11.20
CA ASP A 10 -4.68 -2.83 -9.80
C ASP A 10 -4.42 -4.07 -8.93
N LEU A 11 -3.31 -4.04 -8.20
CA LEU A 11 -2.90 -5.09 -7.25
C LEU A 11 -3.06 -4.65 -5.79
N ALA A 12 -3.55 -3.43 -5.54
CA ALA A 12 -3.73 -2.90 -4.21
C ALA A 12 -4.95 -3.51 -3.51
N GLN A 13 -4.81 -3.79 -2.22
CA GLN A 13 -5.94 -4.14 -1.36
C GLN A 13 -6.77 -2.90 -1.02
N PRO A 14 -8.09 -3.06 -0.77
CA PRO A 14 -8.91 -1.97 -0.27
C PRO A 14 -8.33 -1.32 0.99
N PHE A 15 -8.49 0.00 1.11
CA PHE A 15 -7.99 0.78 2.22
C PHE A 15 -9.12 1.59 2.85
N GLY A 16 -9.37 1.38 4.14
CA GLY A 16 -10.34 2.10 4.95
C GLY A 16 -10.63 1.47 6.31
N PRO A 17 -11.32 2.18 7.22
CA PRO A 17 -11.66 1.67 8.54
C PRO A 17 -12.48 0.38 8.44
N GLY A 18 -12.11 -0.65 9.18
CA GLY A 18 -12.77 -1.95 9.22
C GLY A 18 -12.57 -2.83 7.97
N ILE A 19 -11.89 -2.34 6.93
CA ILE A 19 -11.58 -3.10 5.71
C ILE A 19 -10.07 -3.21 5.43
N THR A 20 -9.26 -2.29 5.96
CA THR A 20 -7.81 -2.35 5.84
C THR A 20 -7.27 -3.55 6.58
N TYR A 21 -6.47 -4.36 5.88
CA TYR A 21 -5.70 -5.39 6.55
C TYR A 21 -4.54 -4.74 7.34
N VAL A 22 -4.58 -4.92 8.66
CA VAL A 22 -3.52 -4.51 9.58
C VAL A 22 -2.98 -5.75 10.30
N TRP A 23 -1.72 -5.69 10.70
CA TRP A 23 -1.14 -6.75 11.51
C TRP A 23 -1.90 -6.90 12.85
N PRO A 24 -2.08 -8.11 13.43
CA PRO A 24 -3.04 -8.36 14.51
C PRO A 24 -2.94 -7.49 15.77
N TYR A 25 -1.79 -6.87 16.03
CA TYR A 25 -1.57 -5.99 17.18
C TYR A 25 -1.46 -4.49 16.82
N PHE A 26 -1.66 -4.12 15.56
CA PHE A 26 -1.77 -2.72 15.17
C PHE A 26 -3.20 -2.21 15.31
N PRO A 27 -3.39 -0.95 15.69
CA PRO A 27 -4.72 -0.35 15.69
C PRO A 27 -5.25 -0.24 14.27
N ASP A 28 -6.57 -0.34 14.12
CA ASP A 28 -7.23 -0.07 12.84
C ASP A 28 -7.01 1.38 12.40
N VAL A 29 -7.04 1.59 11.08
CA VAL A 29 -6.92 2.89 10.43
C VAL A 29 -8.14 3.73 10.78
N LYS A 30 -7.93 4.98 11.17
CA LYS A 30 -9.01 5.91 11.51
C LYS A 30 -9.07 7.03 10.50
N TRP A 31 -10.26 7.30 9.99
CA TRP A 31 -10.52 8.42 9.10
C TRP A 31 -11.47 9.40 9.75
N TYR A 32 -11.19 10.68 9.61
CA TYR A 32 -12.11 11.74 10.02
C TYR A 32 -12.06 12.88 9.03
N ARG A 33 -13.22 13.47 8.80
CA ARG A 33 -13.39 14.51 7.80
C ARG A 33 -13.02 15.85 8.39
N VAL A 34 -12.16 16.58 7.71
CA VAL A 34 -11.70 17.92 8.12
C VAL A 34 -12.14 19.00 7.12
N GLY A 35 -12.43 18.60 5.88
CA GLY A 35 -12.97 19.47 4.83
C GLY A 35 -14.36 19.04 4.39
N TYR A 36 -15.34 19.95 4.42
CA TYR A 36 -16.69 19.73 3.93
C TYR A 36 -16.96 20.61 2.72
N PHE A 37 -17.43 20.01 1.62
CA PHE A 37 -17.57 20.73 0.35
C PHE A 37 -18.52 21.93 0.46
N GLY A 38 -19.65 21.77 1.16
CA GLY A 38 -20.63 22.84 1.35
C GLY A 38 -20.14 24.02 2.19
N GLN A 39 -19.10 23.85 3.00
CA GLN A 39 -18.55 24.90 3.86
C GLN A 39 -17.23 25.47 3.32
N HIS A 40 -16.39 24.62 2.75
CA HIS A 40 -15.00 24.93 2.40
C HIS A 40 -14.71 24.86 0.89
N GLY A 41 -15.67 24.45 0.06
CA GLY A 41 -15.48 24.26 -1.39
C GLY A 41 -14.67 23.01 -1.78
N LEU A 42 -14.28 22.18 -0.80
CA LEU A 42 -13.52 20.95 -1.02
C LEU A 42 -13.81 19.90 0.07
N ALA A 43 -13.52 18.64 -0.24
CA ALA A 43 -13.60 17.52 0.70
C ALA A 43 -12.20 17.04 1.07
N THR A 44 -11.88 17.00 2.36
CA THR A 44 -10.58 16.51 2.86
C THR A 44 -10.78 15.63 4.09
N TRP A 45 -9.98 14.59 4.18
CA TRP A 45 -9.96 13.64 5.27
C TRP A 45 -8.55 13.63 5.88
N MET A 46 -8.48 13.47 7.19
CA MET A 46 -7.26 13.05 7.87
C MET A 46 -7.33 11.54 8.12
N VAL A 47 -6.16 10.93 8.09
CA VAL A 47 -5.95 9.50 8.35
C VAL A 47 -4.98 9.38 9.51
N ASP A 48 -5.44 8.73 10.59
CA ASP A 48 -4.63 8.41 11.76
C ASP A 48 -4.34 6.90 11.81
N ASN A 49 -3.41 6.51 12.70
CA ASN A 49 -3.04 5.12 12.98
C ASN A 49 -2.42 4.38 11.79
N LEU A 50 -1.76 5.09 10.86
CA LEU A 50 -1.03 4.46 9.78
C LEU A 50 0.36 4.04 10.25
N THR A 51 0.71 2.77 10.02
CA THR A 51 2.09 2.30 10.13
C THR A 51 2.70 2.19 8.73
N PHE A 52 4.02 2.14 8.62
CA PHE A 52 4.67 1.86 7.33
C PHE A 52 4.32 0.48 6.75
N HIS A 53 3.80 -0.42 7.58
CA HIS A 53 3.48 -1.81 7.24
C HIS A 53 1.96 -2.04 7.31
N THR A 54 1.18 -1.15 6.68
CA THR A 54 -0.29 -1.22 6.64
C THR A 54 -0.78 -1.50 5.22
N SER A 55 -1.66 -2.50 5.06
CA SER A 55 -2.23 -2.93 3.76
C SER A 55 -1.18 -3.26 2.69
N SER A 56 -1.50 -3.11 1.40
CA SER A 56 -0.50 -3.12 0.32
C SER A 56 0.53 -2.00 0.53
N HIS A 57 1.77 -2.38 0.83
CA HIS A 57 2.88 -1.46 1.14
C HIS A 57 4.19 -1.94 0.50
N ILE A 58 5.28 -1.21 0.75
CA ILE A 58 6.62 -1.53 0.29
C ILE A 58 7.57 -1.50 1.49
N ASP A 59 8.39 -2.55 1.61
CA ASP A 59 9.44 -2.62 2.61
C ASP A 59 10.78 -2.17 2.01
N ALA A 60 11.40 -1.19 2.66
CA ALA A 60 12.77 -0.81 2.36
C ALA A 60 13.74 -1.73 3.13
N PRO A 61 14.98 -1.92 2.66
CA PRO A 61 15.95 -2.80 3.33
C PRO A 61 16.18 -2.48 4.81
N TYR A 62 16.05 -1.21 5.21
CA TYR A 62 16.11 -0.80 6.62
C TYR A 62 15.08 -1.52 7.53
N HIS A 63 14.02 -2.09 6.96
CA HIS A 63 13.05 -2.89 7.71
C HIS A 63 13.69 -4.11 8.40
N ASP A 64 14.65 -4.76 7.73
CA ASP A 64 15.27 -6.01 8.18
C ASP A 64 16.79 -5.91 8.36
N LEU A 65 17.43 -4.87 7.80
CA LEU A 65 18.87 -4.64 7.85
C LEU A 65 19.14 -3.33 8.57
N GLU A 66 19.83 -3.38 9.71
CA GLU A 66 20.12 -2.21 10.56
C GLU A 66 20.79 -1.05 9.79
N ASP A 67 21.72 -1.37 8.88
CA ASP A 67 22.41 -0.39 8.04
C ASP A 67 21.78 -0.24 6.63
N GLY A 68 20.60 -0.80 6.41
CA GLY A 68 19.90 -0.76 5.13
C GLY A 68 19.42 0.65 4.74
N PRO A 69 19.32 0.98 3.45
CA PRO A 69 18.71 2.24 3.03
C PRO A 69 17.22 2.32 3.42
N THR A 70 16.80 3.49 3.87
CA THR A 70 15.41 3.87 4.08
C THR A 70 14.72 4.17 2.75
N ILE A 71 13.38 4.17 2.71
CA ILE A 71 12.60 4.31 1.46
C ILE A 71 12.93 5.60 0.67
N ASP A 72 13.22 6.70 1.36
CA ASP A 72 13.60 7.99 0.79
C ASP A 72 15.00 7.99 0.13
N LYS A 73 15.83 6.98 0.43
CA LYS A 73 17.19 6.83 -0.10
C LYS A 73 17.27 5.82 -1.25
N MET A 74 16.18 5.11 -1.55
CA MET A 74 16.15 4.12 -2.63
C MET A 74 16.17 4.81 -4.01
N PRO A 75 16.94 4.31 -4.98
CA PRO A 75 16.88 4.82 -6.35
C PRO A 75 15.48 4.66 -6.95
N LEU A 76 14.96 5.68 -7.64
CA LEU A 76 13.62 5.62 -8.26
C LEU A 76 13.45 4.48 -9.27
N SER A 77 14.54 4.08 -9.94
CA SER A 77 14.55 2.94 -10.86
C SER A 77 14.18 1.61 -10.19
N THR A 78 14.33 1.49 -8.86
CA THR A 78 13.96 0.27 -8.13
C THR A 78 12.45 0.02 -8.13
N TYR A 79 11.62 1.05 -8.35
CA TYR A 79 10.15 0.92 -8.32
C TYR A 79 9.53 0.56 -9.67
N PHE A 80 10.35 0.33 -10.71
CA PHE A 80 9.88 -0.02 -12.04
C PHE A 80 10.72 -1.17 -12.60
N GLY A 81 10.07 -2.26 -13.00
CA GLY A 81 10.76 -3.40 -13.54
C GLY A 81 9.82 -4.48 -14.06
N GLU A 82 10.41 -5.51 -14.64
CA GLU A 82 9.71 -6.73 -15.02
C GLU A 82 9.42 -7.56 -13.77
N ALA A 83 8.25 -8.19 -13.74
CA ALA A 83 7.83 -9.09 -12.68
C ALA A 83 7.37 -10.41 -13.27
N VAL A 84 7.55 -11.50 -12.51
CA VAL A 84 7.05 -12.83 -12.85
C VAL A 84 5.92 -13.21 -11.93
N ILE A 85 4.85 -13.80 -12.48
CA ILE A 85 3.76 -14.36 -11.69
C ILE A 85 4.02 -15.86 -11.54
N LEU A 86 4.44 -16.27 -10.34
CA LEU A 86 4.56 -17.67 -10.00
C LEU A 86 3.27 -18.12 -9.30
N ASN A 87 2.50 -18.98 -9.97
CA ASN A 87 1.30 -19.58 -9.39
C ASN A 87 1.69 -20.77 -8.51
N ILE A 88 1.54 -20.63 -7.19
CA ILE A 88 1.80 -21.71 -6.22
C ILE A 88 0.46 -22.15 -5.62
N PRO A 89 -0.05 -23.35 -5.97
CA PRO A 89 -1.30 -23.84 -5.42
C PRO A 89 -1.20 -24.15 -3.92
N LYS A 90 -2.29 -23.88 -3.20
CA LYS A 90 -2.41 -24.17 -1.78
C LYS A 90 -2.23 -25.67 -1.53
N ASN A 91 -1.56 -26.03 -0.42
CA ASN A 91 -1.26 -27.41 0.01
C ASN A 91 -0.20 -28.18 -0.80
N GLU A 92 0.41 -27.63 -1.85
CA GLU A 92 1.46 -28.35 -2.61
C GLU A 92 2.84 -28.28 -1.93
N LEU A 93 3.10 -27.22 -1.17
CA LEU A 93 4.38 -26.94 -0.53
C LEU A 93 4.26 -26.67 0.99
N GLU A 94 3.05 -26.77 1.53
CA GLU A 94 2.81 -26.66 2.97
C GLU A 94 3.34 -27.94 3.64
N LYS A 95 4.26 -27.78 4.61
CA LYS A 95 4.77 -28.89 5.44
C LYS A 95 3.87 -29.16 6.63
#